data_AF-A0A1Q5Q3Z4-F1
#
_entry.id   AF-A0A1Q5Q3Z4-F1
#
_cell.length_a   1.000
_cell.length_b   1.000
_cell.length_c   1.000
_cell.angle_alpha   90.00
_cell.angle_beta   90.00
_cell.angle_gamma   90.00
#
_symmetry.space_group_name_H-M   'P 1'
#
loop_
_entity.id
_entity.type
_entity.pdbx_description
1 polymer ?
#
loop_
_entity_poly.entity_id
_entity_poly.type
_entity_poly.pdbx_seq_one_letter_code
_entity_poly.pdbx_strand_id
1 'polypeptide(L)'
;MNTAGRILIAIFAGAAIAAGLAWAQSTASAPKVPSENLSRGFNMVDERGDRVFIGESAPGLNRVADVAEQIAGEREDVFAGLSLTSDRTMVEVYATDRAEHAIGELRAALGADFDTFVRIVPVRHSLDELLTAMAEFDQFGADELVAAGPDIHHNGLRIGVPTDEPSAAISATIEQLFERGISVRVDTGVELQHTAT
;
A
#
# COMPACT_ATOMS: atom_id res chain seq x y z
N MET A 1 -13.01 27.30 3.99
CA MET A 1 -13.74 26.29 3.20
C MET A 1 -12.78 25.13 3.05
N ASN A 2 -12.90 24.11 3.90
CA ASN A 2 -11.98 22.97 3.93
C ASN A 2 -12.78 21.73 3.52
N THR A 3 -12.46 21.17 2.36
CA THR A 3 -12.97 19.86 1.94
C THR A 3 -11.83 18.86 2.14
N ALA A 4 -11.81 18.22 3.30
CA ALA A 4 -10.94 17.09 3.56
C ALA A 4 -11.45 15.87 2.77
N GLY A 5 -10.67 15.41 1.80
CA GLY A 5 -10.90 14.15 1.10
C GLY A 5 -10.58 13.00 2.05
N ARG A 6 -11.61 12.29 2.48
CA ARG A 6 -11.47 11.06 3.28
C ARG A 6 -11.10 9.94 2.31
N ILE A 7 -9.86 9.46 2.35
CA ILE A 7 -9.49 8.20 1.68
C ILE A 7 -10.07 7.06 2.53
N LEU A 8 -11.00 6.33 1.94
CA LEU A 8 -11.68 5.19 2.54
C LEU A 8 -10.75 3.97 2.38
N ILE A 9 -10.04 3.59 3.43
CA ILE A 9 -9.33 2.31 3.46
C ILE A 9 -10.39 1.24 3.77
N ALA A 10 -10.64 0.37 2.79
CA ALA A 10 -11.60 -0.72 2.90
C ALA A 10 -11.06 -1.80 3.85
N ILE A 11 -11.31 -1.63 5.15
CA ILE A 11 -11.15 -2.68 6.14
C ILE A 11 -12.32 -3.64 5.98
N PHE A 12 -12.08 -4.83 5.39
CA PHE A 12 -13.04 -5.93 5.48
C PHE A 12 -13.06 -6.47 6.90
N ALA A 13 -13.83 -5.80 7.77
CA ALA A 13 -14.27 -6.36 9.03
C ALA A 13 -15.24 -7.52 8.72
N GLY A 14 -14.81 -8.75 9.01
CA GLY A 14 -15.66 -9.93 8.95
C GLY A 14 -16.83 -9.78 9.93
N ALA A 15 -17.97 -9.33 9.44
CA ALA A 15 -19.24 -9.44 10.14
C ALA A 15 -19.80 -10.85 9.92
N ALA A 16 -19.80 -11.66 10.98
CA ALA A 16 -20.65 -12.84 11.04
C ALA A 16 -22.11 -12.39 11.08
N ILE A 17 -22.84 -12.60 9.97
CA ILE A 17 -24.30 -12.55 9.95
C ILE A 17 -24.80 -13.95 9.58
N ALA A 18 -25.31 -14.66 10.58
CA ALA A 18 -26.15 -15.82 10.39
C ALA A 18 -27.57 -15.35 10.08
N ALA A 19 -28.02 -15.49 8.82
CA ALA A 19 -29.43 -15.62 8.46
C ALA A 19 -29.52 -16.18 7.04
N GLY A 20 -30.18 -17.33 6.89
CA GLY A 20 -30.12 -18.14 5.67
C GLY A 20 -30.88 -17.59 4.47
N LEU A 21 -30.40 -17.99 3.30
CA LEU A 21 -31.20 -18.32 2.12
C LEU A 21 -30.35 -19.27 1.27
N ALA A 22 -30.81 -20.50 1.07
CA ALA A 22 -30.25 -21.44 0.10
C ALA A 22 -30.40 -20.86 -1.32
N TRP A 23 -29.46 -21.13 -2.23
CA TRP A 23 -29.67 -21.69 -3.59
C TRP A 23 -28.32 -21.77 -4.33
N ALA A 24 -28.08 -22.95 -4.94
CA ALA A 24 -27.03 -23.33 -5.90
C ALA A 24 -25.57 -23.45 -5.41
N GLN A 25 -25.22 -24.64 -4.90
CA GLN A 25 -23.83 -25.11 -4.83
C GLN A 25 -23.32 -25.40 -6.26
N SER A 26 -22.51 -24.51 -6.81
CA SER A 26 -21.55 -24.93 -7.85
C SER A 26 -20.46 -25.73 -7.15
N THR A 27 -20.41 -27.03 -7.42
CA THR A 27 -19.35 -27.93 -6.97
C THR A 27 -18.08 -27.65 -7.78
N ALA A 28 -17.45 -26.49 -7.58
CA ALA A 28 -16.07 -26.28 -7.96
C ALA A 28 -15.22 -27.11 -7.01
N SER A 29 -14.52 -28.11 -7.54
CA SER A 29 -13.60 -28.92 -6.76
C SER A 29 -12.51 -28.01 -6.19
N ALA A 30 -12.51 -27.82 -4.87
CA ALA A 30 -11.45 -27.09 -4.19
C ALA A 30 -10.11 -27.78 -4.47
N PRO A 31 -9.05 -27.03 -4.83
CA PRO A 31 -7.72 -27.61 -5.00
C PRO A 31 -7.28 -28.28 -3.70
N LYS A 32 -6.74 -29.50 -3.81
CA LYS A 32 -6.17 -30.25 -2.69
C LYS A 32 -4.93 -29.51 -2.17
N VAL A 33 -5.10 -28.73 -1.10
CA VAL A 33 -3.98 -28.12 -0.36
C VAL A 33 -3.39 -29.18 0.58
N PRO A 34 -2.07 -29.46 0.54
CA PRO A 34 -1.41 -30.33 1.52
C PRO A 34 -1.55 -29.73 2.93
N SER A 35 -2.06 -30.53 3.88
CA SER A 35 -2.48 -30.10 5.21
C SER A 35 -1.35 -29.66 6.15
N GLU A 36 -0.08 -29.80 5.77
CA GLU A 36 1.08 -29.51 6.63
C GLU A 36 1.53 -28.04 6.65
N ASN A 37 0.98 -27.17 5.78
CA ASN A 37 1.42 -25.77 5.65
C ASN A 37 0.44 -24.72 6.22
N LEU A 38 -0.65 -25.13 6.87
CA LEU A 38 -1.73 -24.22 7.29
C LEU A 38 -1.37 -23.33 8.50
N SER A 39 -0.30 -23.63 9.24
CA SER A 39 0.04 -22.88 10.47
C SER A 39 0.84 -21.60 10.25
N ARG A 40 1.46 -21.38 9.08
CA ARG A 40 2.30 -20.19 8.81
C ARG A 40 1.77 -19.32 7.66
N GLY A 41 0.66 -19.73 7.06
CA GLY A 41 0.09 -19.11 5.88
C GLY A 41 1.01 -19.09 4.66
N PHE A 42 0.46 -18.80 3.50
CA PHE A 42 1.22 -18.75 2.25
C PHE A 42 0.59 -17.79 1.26
N ASN A 43 1.40 -17.27 0.35
CA ASN A 43 0.92 -16.41 -0.73
C ASN A 43 0.47 -17.24 -1.92
N MET A 44 -0.70 -16.92 -2.43
CA MET A 44 -1.20 -17.36 -3.73
C MET A 44 -1.41 -16.14 -4.63
N VAL A 45 -1.45 -16.39 -5.93
CA VAL A 45 -1.97 -15.43 -6.91
C VAL A 45 -3.39 -15.91 -7.23
N ASP A 46 -4.39 -15.03 -7.10
CA ASP A 46 -5.76 -15.36 -7.44
C ASP A 46 -6.03 -15.27 -8.95
N GLU A 47 -7.27 -15.53 -9.37
CA GLU A 47 -7.67 -15.52 -10.79
C GLU A 47 -7.53 -14.15 -11.46
N ARG A 48 -7.38 -13.07 -10.67
CA ARG A 48 -7.21 -11.70 -11.15
C ARG A 48 -5.75 -11.27 -11.22
N GLY A 49 -4.82 -12.14 -10.80
CA GLY A 49 -3.41 -11.80 -10.70
C GLY A 49 -3.04 -11.17 -9.36
N ASP A 50 -3.97 -11.06 -8.41
CA ASP A 50 -3.73 -10.43 -7.12
C ASP A 50 -3.04 -11.40 -6.17
N ARG A 51 -2.04 -10.92 -5.43
CA ARG A 51 -1.39 -11.72 -4.38
C ARG A 51 -2.29 -11.77 -3.15
N VAL A 52 -2.85 -12.94 -2.89
CA VAL A 52 -3.70 -13.21 -1.73
C VAL A 52 -2.96 -14.13 -0.77
N PHE A 53 -2.75 -13.68 0.46
CA PHE A 53 -2.23 -14.54 1.53
C PHE A 53 -3.37 -15.37 2.12
N ILE A 54 -3.15 -16.68 2.21
CA ILE A 54 -4.05 -17.68 2.77
C ILE A 54 -3.43 -18.21 4.06
N GLY A 55 -4.01 -17.87 5.20
CA GLY A 55 -3.55 -18.27 6.54
C GLY A 55 -4.04 -17.31 7.62
N GLU A 56 -3.78 -17.64 8.88
CA GLU A 56 -4.00 -16.72 9.99
C GLU A 56 -2.82 -15.74 10.10
N SER A 57 -3.11 -14.44 10.19
CA SER A 57 -2.11 -13.43 10.57
C SER A 57 -1.59 -13.74 11.98
N ALA A 58 -0.35 -13.33 12.27
CA ALA A 58 0.20 -13.50 13.61
C ALA A 58 -0.71 -12.85 14.67
N PRO A 59 -1.00 -13.51 15.82
CA PRO A 59 -1.83 -12.94 16.87
C PRO A 59 -1.29 -11.57 17.30
N GLY A 60 -2.16 -10.56 17.27
CA GLY A 60 -1.80 -9.19 17.64
C GLY A 60 -1.34 -8.31 16.46
N LEU A 61 -1.01 -8.87 15.29
CA LEU A 61 -0.51 -8.08 14.16
C LEU A 61 -1.49 -7.03 13.66
N ASN A 62 -2.79 -7.34 13.62
CA ASN A 62 -3.81 -6.37 13.19
C ASN A 62 -3.83 -5.14 14.11
N ARG A 63 -3.76 -5.35 15.44
CA ARG A 63 -3.69 -4.25 16.40
C ARG A 63 -2.42 -3.42 16.20
N VAL A 64 -1.29 -4.07 15.92
CA VAL A 64 -0.03 -3.38 15.63
C VAL A 64 -0.15 -2.53 14.36
N ALA A 65 -0.76 -3.08 13.31
CA ALA A 65 -1.01 -2.38 12.05
C ALA A 65 -1.90 -1.15 12.28
N ASP A 66 -3.01 -1.28 13.01
CA ASP A 66 -3.92 -0.17 13.30
C ASP A 66 -3.22 0.98 14.04
N VAL A 67 -2.41 0.66 15.06
CA VAL A 67 -1.66 1.67 15.82
C VAL A 67 -0.57 2.31 14.97
N ALA A 68 0.15 1.52 14.18
CA ALA A 68 1.17 2.02 13.27
C ALA A 68 0.56 2.94 12.20
N GLU A 69 -0.60 2.57 11.66
CA GLU A 69 -1.34 3.38 10.69
C GLU A 69 -1.79 4.71 11.25
N GLN A 70 -2.36 4.71 12.46
CA GLN A 70 -2.77 5.95 13.10
C GLN A 70 -1.58 6.91 13.29
N ILE A 71 -0.48 6.43 13.88
CA ILE A 71 0.69 7.28 14.18
C ILE A 71 1.37 7.75 12.89
N ALA A 72 1.52 6.86 11.90
CA ALA A 72 2.15 7.21 10.64
C ALA A 72 1.31 8.21 9.83
N GLY A 73 -0.01 8.06 9.83
CA GLY A 73 -0.94 8.97 9.15
C GLY A 73 -1.03 10.37 9.79
N GLU A 74 -0.69 10.50 11.07
CA GLU A 74 -0.55 11.82 11.71
C GLU A 74 0.79 12.50 11.38
N ARG A 75 1.74 11.77 10.78
CA ARG A 75 3.14 12.16 10.59
C ARG A 75 3.66 11.87 9.17
N GLU A 76 2.86 12.23 8.16
CA GLU A 76 3.19 12.13 6.73
C GLU A 76 4.43 12.98 6.33
N ASP A 77 4.85 13.89 7.20
CA ASP A 77 6.06 14.72 7.09
C ASP A 77 7.36 13.93 7.28
N VAL A 78 7.29 12.74 7.89
CA VAL A 78 8.45 11.88 8.20
C VAL A 78 8.26 10.42 7.81
N PHE A 79 7.03 9.94 7.62
CA PHE A 79 6.75 8.59 7.12
C PHE A 79 6.29 8.63 5.66
N ALA A 80 6.72 7.64 4.87
CA ALA A 80 6.26 7.45 3.49
C ALA A 80 5.03 6.53 3.41
N GLY A 81 4.79 5.73 4.44
CA GLY A 81 3.68 4.80 4.51
C GLY A 81 4.04 3.50 5.22
N LEU A 82 3.19 2.51 5.04
CA LEU A 82 3.26 1.22 5.71
C LEU A 82 2.77 0.09 4.81
N SER A 83 3.38 -1.08 4.98
CA SER A 83 2.95 -2.31 4.30
C SER A 83 3.05 -3.50 5.25
N LEU A 84 2.27 -4.53 4.99
CA LEU A 84 2.53 -5.83 5.60
C LEU A 84 3.61 -6.55 4.79
N THR A 85 4.49 -7.28 5.47
CA THR A 85 5.38 -8.23 4.79
C THR A 85 4.55 -9.25 4.01
N SER A 86 5.11 -9.82 2.94
CA SER A 86 4.36 -10.77 2.10
C SER A 86 3.85 -11.97 2.89
N ASP A 87 4.56 -12.43 3.91
CA ASP A 87 4.15 -13.50 4.82
C ASP A 87 3.22 -13.06 5.95
N ARG A 88 2.82 -11.77 5.99
CA ARG A 88 1.94 -11.17 7.01
C ARG A 88 2.38 -11.49 8.44
N THR A 89 3.68 -11.39 8.69
CA THR A 89 4.25 -11.56 10.04
C THR A 89 4.67 -10.23 10.66
N MET A 90 4.90 -9.19 9.85
CA MET A 90 5.34 -7.89 10.34
C MET A 90 4.69 -6.74 9.56
N VAL A 91 4.61 -5.58 10.21
CA VAL A 91 4.36 -4.28 9.61
C VAL A 91 5.71 -3.64 9.26
N GLU A 92 5.89 -3.30 8.00
CA GLU A 92 6.97 -2.45 7.54
C GLU A 92 6.51 -0.99 7.61
N VAL A 93 7.29 -0.16 8.30
CA VAL A 93 7.05 1.28 8.40
C VAL A 93 8.18 1.99 7.67
N TYR A 94 7.85 2.69 6.59
CA TYR A 94 8.81 3.39 5.74
C TYR A 94 9.05 4.78 6.31
N ALA A 95 10.23 5.01 6.87
CA ALA A 95 10.54 6.18 7.67
C ALA A 95 11.78 6.91 7.16
N THR A 96 11.71 8.25 7.12
CA THR A 96 12.87 9.09 6.83
C THR A 96 13.86 9.12 8.00
N ASP A 97 15.06 9.65 7.78
CA ASP A 97 16.05 9.87 8.84
C ASP A 97 15.57 10.85 9.93
N ARG A 98 14.62 11.74 9.59
CA ARG A 98 13.96 12.67 10.52
C ARG A 98 12.92 12.02 11.44
N ALA A 99 12.60 10.75 11.24
CA ALA A 99 11.49 10.07 11.94
C ALA A 99 11.81 9.60 13.37
N GLU A 100 13.01 9.84 13.90
CA GLU A 100 13.45 9.29 15.20
C GLU A 100 12.43 9.52 16.33
N HIS A 101 11.90 10.74 16.46
CA HIS A 101 10.91 11.06 17.49
C HIS A 101 9.61 10.27 17.31
N ALA A 102 9.09 10.22 16.08
CA ALA A 102 7.85 9.52 15.75
C ALA A 102 8.00 7.98 15.90
N ILE A 103 9.18 7.43 15.59
CA ILE A 103 9.52 6.04 15.88
C ILE A 103 9.52 5.79 17.39
N GLY A 104 9.98 6.75 18.19
CA GLY A 104 9.90 6.71 19.65
C GLY A 104 8.45 6.64 20.16
N GLU A 105 7.55 7.44 19.59
CA GLU A 105 6.10 7.40 19.89
C GLU A 105 5.48 6.05 19.52
N LEU A 106 5.80 5.54 18.32
CA LEU A 106 5.34 4.22 17.86
C LEU A 106 5.82 3.10 18.80
N ARG A 107 7.09 3.15 19.21
CA ARG A 107 7.66 2.20 20.17
C ARG A 107 7.00 2.31 21.55
N ALA A 108 6.71 3.52 22.02
CA ALA A 108 6.01 3.72 23.29
C ALA A 108 4.57 3.20 23.26
N ALA A 109 3.86 3.39 22.15
CA ALA A 109 2.47 2.95 21.97
C ALA A 109 2.35 1.41 21.88
N LEU A 110 3.30 0.76 21.19
CA LEU A 110 3.28 -0.68 20.96
C LEU A 110 3.99 -1.48 22.06
N GLY A 111 4.93 -0.89 22.80
CA GLY A 111 5.69 -1.58 23.83
C GLY A 111 6.48 -2.76 23.27
N ALA A 112 6.33 -3.95 23.90
CA ALA A 112 7.04 -5.16 23.47
C ALA A 112 6.62 -5.67 22.08
N ASP A 113 5.43 -5.29 21.60
CA ASP A 113 4.94 -5.66 20.28
C ASP A 113 5.75 -4.98 19.17
N PHE A 114 6.39 -3.83 19.45
CA PHE A 114 7.19 -3.09 18.47
C PHE A 114 8.32 -3.96 17.91
N ASP A 115 9.19 -4.49 18.77
CA ASP A 115 10.36 -5.27 18.33
C ASP A 115 9.98 -6.63 17.75
N THR A 116 8.75 -7.08 17.99
CA THR A 116 8.23 -8.36 17.49
C THR A 116 7.61 -8.21 16.10
N PHE A 117 6.86 -7.14 15.87
CA PHE A 117 5.98 -7.01 14.71
C PHE A 117 6.29 -5.82 13.81
N VAL A 118 7.18 -4.89 14.20
CA VAL A 118 7.50 -3.70 13.40
C VAL A 118 8.92 -3.79 12.85
N ARG A 119 9.03 -3.57 11.54
CA ARG A 119 10.30 -3.32 10.85
C ARG A 119 10.33 -1.90 10.33
N ILE A 120 11.30 -1.12 10.80
CA ILE A 120 11.57 0.20 10.22
C ILE A 120 12.37 0.02 8.92
N VAL A 121 11.84 0.54 7.82
CA VAL A 121 12.49 0.58 6.51
C VAL A 121 12.94 2.02 6.27
N PRO A 122 14.26 2.29 6.28
CA PRO A 122 14.75 3.64 6.05
C PRO A 122 14.50 4.05 4.59
N VAL A 123 13.94 5.25 4.40
CA VAL A 123 13.66 5.83 3.09
C VAL A 123 14.14 7.28 3.01
N ARG A 124 14.22 7.82 1.79
CA ARG A 124 14.70 9.19 1.56
C ARG A 124 13.57 10.21 1.66
N HIS A 125 12.42 9.92 1.06
CA HIS A 125 11.31 10.85 0.90
C HIS A 125 10.15 10.48 1.81
N SER A 126 9.48 11.46 2.42
CA SER A 126 8.23 11.25 3.17
C SER A 126 7.01 11.23 2.26
N LEU A 127 5.84 10.88 2.79
CA LEU A 127 4.60 10.86 2.02
C LEU A 127 4.24 12.26 1.53
N ASP A 128 4.40 13.29 2.38
CA ASP A 128 4.22 14.69 1.98
C ASP A 128 5.08 15.10 0.77
N GLU A 129 6.34 14.68 0.75
CA GLU A 129 7.27 14.96 -0.35
C GLU A 129 6.83 14.25 -1.64
N LEU A 130 6.39 12.99 -1.53
CA LEU A 130 5.86 12.23 -2.66
C LEU A 130 4.54 12.82 -3.16
N LEU A 131 3.62 13.21 -2.29
CA LEU A 131 2.35 13.85 -2.67
C LEU A 131 2.58 15.22 -3.33
N THR A 132 3.56 15.99 -2.83
CA THR A 132 3.95 17.26 -3.45
C THR A 132 4.52 17.04 -4.86
N ALA A 133 5.38 16.04 -5.03
CA ALA A 133 5.90 15.67 -6.35
C ALA A 133 4.80 15.13 -7.29
N MET A 134 3.83 14.37 -6.75
CA MET A 134 2.69 13.87 -7.49
C MET A 134 1.82 15.01 -8.05
N ALA A 135 1.66 16.11 -7.32
CA ALA A 135 0.87 17.26 -7.76
C ALA A 135 1.40 17.93 -9.05
N GLU A 136 2.67 17.70 -9.41
CA GLU A 136 3.21 18.16 -10.70
C GLU A 136 2.58 17.46 -11.90
N PHE A 137 1.91 16.33 -11.67
CA PHE A 137 1.18 15.59 -12.69
C PHE A 137 -0.30 16.04 -12.84
N ASP A 138 -0.83 16.87 -11.92
CA ASP A 138 -2.22 17.35 -11.96
C ASP A 138 -2.51 18.25 -13.19
N GLN A 139 -1.45 18.73 -13.85
CA GLN A 139 -1.56 19.52 -15.08
C GLN A 139 -1.88 18.69 -16.32
N PHE A 140 -1.73 17.36 -16.27
CA PHE A 140 -1.94 16.49 -17.41
C PHE A 140 -3.38 15.99 -17.46
N GLY A 141 -3.97 16.02 -18.65
CA GLY A 141 -5.29 15.46 -18.89
C GLY A 141 -5.28 13.93 -18.92
N ALA A 142 -6.48 13.33 -18.84
CA ALA A 142 -6.66 11.87 -18.91
C ALA A 142 -6.13 11.24 -20.22
N ASP A 143 -6.00 12.03 -21.29
CA ASP A 143 -5.43 11.62 -22.58
C ASP A 143 -3.90 11.46 -22.55
N GLU A 144 -3.24 12.02 -21.53
CA GLU A 144 -1.79 11.94 -21.34
C GLU A 144 -1.42 11.11 -20.11
N LEU A 145 -2.22 11.17 -19.05
CA LEU A 145 -1.97 10.52 -17.77
C LEU A 145 -3.24 9.85 -17.24
N VAL A 146 -3.17 8.53 -17.04
CA VAL A 146 -4.28 7.72 -16.53
C VAL A 146 -4.37 7.80 -15.01
N ALA A 147 -3.23 7.73 -14.32
CA ALA A 147 -3.16 7.84 -12.88
C ALA A 147 -1.75 8.25 -12.44
N ALA A 148 -1.64 8.82 -11.25
CA ALA A 148 -0.38 9.02 -10.54
C ALA A 148 -0.62 8.72 -9.05
N GLY A 149 0.36 8.10 -8.40
CA GLY A 149 0.26 7.78 -6.98
C GLY A 149 1.62 7.54 -6.34
N PRO A 150 1.72 7.67 -5.01
CA PRO A 150 2.91 7.30 -4.28
C PRO A 150 3.16 5.79 -4.37
N ASP A 151 4.43 5.43 -4.44
CA ASP A 151 4.91 4.06 -4.46
C ASP A 151 5.88 3.85 -3.29
N ILE A 152 5.30 3.46 -2.16
CA ILE A 152 6.02 3.35 -0.89
C ILE A 152 7.16 2.34 -0.93
N HIS A 153 7.02 1.26 -1.72
CA HIS A 153 8.02 0.20 -1.83
C HIS A 153 9.29 0.64 -2.55
N HIS A 154 9.17 1.61 -3.47
CA HIS A 154 10.31 2.18 -4.21
C HIS A 154 10.64 3.60 -3.74
N ASN A 155 9.96 4.10 -2.70
CA ASN A 155 10.07 5.46 -2.20
C ASN A 155 10.05 6.52 -3.32
N GLY A 156 9.06 6.40 -4.20
CA GLY A 156 8.92 7.24 -5.39
C GLY A 156 7.47 7.35 -5.85
N LEU A 157 7.28 7.58 -7.14
CA LEU A 157 5.97 7.68 -7.77
C LEU A 157 5.75 6.54 -8.77
N ARG A 158 4.49 6.14 -8.89
CA ARG A 158 4.00 5.27 -9.97
C ARG A 158 3.00 6.07 -10.80
N ILE A 159 3.22 6.11 -12.10
CA ILE A 159 2.34 6.81 -13.04
C ILE A 159 1.87 5.87 -14.13
N GLY A 160 0.63 6.07 -14.58
CA GLY A 160 0.03 5.36 -15.69
C GLY A 160 -0.10 6.26 -16.90
N VAL A 161 0.35 5.80 -18.06
CA VAL A 161 0.18 6.49 -19.33
C VAL A 161 -0.64 5.63 -20.31
N PRO A 162 -1.49 6.25 -21.16
CA PRO A 162 -2.38 5.50 -22.05
C PRO A 162 -1.66 4.87 -23.24
N THR A 163 -0.47 5.36 -23.58
CA THR A 163 0.38 4.91 -24.69
C THR A 163 1.62 4.16 -24.20
N ASP A 164 2.32 3.47 -25.11
CA ASP A 164 3.58 2.78 -24.79
C ASP A 164 4.72 3.74 -24.40
N GLU A 165 4.59 5.01 -24.74
CA GLU A 165 5.57 6.06 -24.44
C GLU A 165 4.89 7.27 -23.79
N PRO A 166 5.47 7.86 -22.73
CA PRO A 166 4.99 9.11 -22.16
C PRO A 166 5.08 10.27 -23.15
N SER A 167 4.21 11.27 -23.00
CA SER A 167 4.36 12.53 -23.75
C SER A 167 5.70 13.22 -23.42
N ALA A 168 6.18 14.08 -24.32
CA ALA A 168 7.41 14.84 -24.06
C ALA A 168 7.30 15.71 -22.79
N ALA A 169 6.10 16.20 -22.49
CA ALA A 169 5.84 16.99 -21.29
C ALA A 169 5.92 16.11 -20.03
N ILE A 170 5.32 14.92 -20.04
CA ILE A 170 5.45 13.95 -18.94
C ILE A 170 6.91 13.54 -18.74
N SER A 171 7.63 13.29 -19.83
CA SER A 171 9.05 12.92 -19.78
C SER A 171 9.90 14.02 -19.14
N ALA A 172 9.65 15.29 -19.49
CA ALA A 172 10.33 16.43 -18.88
C ALA A 172 10.03 16.55 -17.37
N THR A 173 8.79 16.31 -16.93
CA THR A 173 8.45 16.27 -15.51
C THR A 173 9.18 15.13 -14.78
N ILE A 174 9.25 13.93 -15.38
CA ILE A 174 10.00 12.80 -14.82
C ILE A 174 11.48 13.14 -14.65
N GLU A 175 12.09 13.76 -15.66
CA GLU A 175 13.50 14.18 -15.59
C GLU A 175 13.74 15.18 -14.45
N GLN A 176 12.87 16.17 -14.27
CA GLN A 176 12.96 17.14 -13.17
C GLN A 176 12.84 16.47 -11.79
N LEU A 177 11.97 15.48 -11.65
CA LEU A 177 11.83 14.70 -10.41
C LEU A 177 13.06 13.82 -10.15
N PHE A 178 13.64 13.24 -11.20
CA PHE A 178 14.87 12.46 -11.09
C PHE A 178 16.06 13.32 -10.63
N GLU A 179 16.17 14.56 -11.10
CA GLU A 179 17.19 15.52 -10.62
C GLU A 179 17.04 15.83 -9.12
N ARG A 180 15.81 15.77 -8.59
CA ARG A 180 15.51 15.89 -7.15
C ARG A 180 15.71 14.58 -6.38
N GLY A 181 16.04 13.50 -7.09
CA GLY A 181 16.25 12.16 -6.54
C GLY A 181 14.96 11.38 -6.26
N ILE A 182 13.84 11.76 -6.88
CA ILE A 182 12.57 11.03 -6.80
C ILE A 182 12.50 10.09 -8.01
N SER A 183 12.36 8.78 -7.75
CA SER A 183 12.17 7.80 -8.82
C SER A 183 10.72 7.79 -9.30
N VAL A 184 10.51 7.66 -10.61
CA VAL A 184 9.18 7.49 -11.21
C VAL A 184 9.15 6.18 -11.98
N ARG A 185 8.17 5.33 -11.71
CA ARG A 185 7.86 4.13 -12.49
C ARG A 185 6.67 4.43 -13.40
N VAL A 186 6.81 4.05 -14.67
CA VAL A 186 5.78 4.26 -15.69
C VAL A 186 5.15 2.91 -16.03
N ASP A 187 3.83 2.83 -15.90
CA ASP A 187 3.04 1.73 -16.43
C ASP A 187 2.34 2.18 -17.71
N THR A 188 2.44 1.37 -18.76
CA THR A 188 1.89 1.65 -20.07
C THR A 188 0.72 0.71 -20.36
N GLY A 189 -0.38 1.24 -20.90
CA GLY A 189 -1.46 0.44 -21.48
C GLY A 189 -2.32 -0.34 -20.46
N VAL A 190 -3.57 0.11 -20.28
CA VAL A 190 -4.76 -0.60 -19.74
C VAL A 190 -4.65 -1.30 -18.36
N GLU A 191 -3.50 -1.35 -17.69
CA GLU A 191 -3.35 -2.09 -16.41
C GLU A 191 -3.76 -1.31 -15.15
N LEU A 192 -4.40 -0.15 -15.28
CA LEU A 192 -4.87 0.66 -14.13
C LEU A 192 -6.40 0.76 -14.02
N GLN A 193 -7.16 -0.13 -14.69
CA GLN A 193 -8.64 -0.10 -14.62
C GLN A 193 -9.27 -0.75 -13.36
N HIS A 194 -8.49 -1.16 -12.35
CA HIS A 194 -9.06 -1.81 -11.16
C HIS A 194 -8.55 -1.25 -9.83
N THR A 195 -8.97 -0.03 -9.49
CA THR A 195 -9.02 0.43 -8.08
C THR A 195 -9.97 1.61 -7.89
N ALA A 196 -11.27 1.41 -8.14
CA ALA A 196 -12.33 2.25 -7.57
C ALA A 196 -13.71 1.58 -7.70
N THR A 197 -14.12 0.83 -6.67
CA THR A 197 -15.53 0.61 -6.31
C THR A 197 -15.63 0.48 -4.80
#